data_AF-A0A938EPK8-F1
#
_entry.id   AF-A0A938EPK8-F1
#
_cell.length_a   1.000
_cell.length_b   1.000
_cell.length_c   1.000
_cell.angle_alpha   90.00
_cell.angle_beta   90.00
_cell.angle_gamma   90.00
#
_symmetry.space_group_name_H-M   'P 1'
#
loop_
_entity.id
_entity.type
_entity.pdbx_description
1 polymer ?
#
loop_
_entity_poly.entity_id
_entity_poly.type
_entity_poly.pdbx_seq_one_letter_code
_entity_poly.pdbx_strand_id
1 'polypeptide(L)'
;MVSAIGVFLLTPLVSGQGDLVIVDIPVPPPLSGEVTAEEIAAGAAAALRVLATIALAAALFAWADPDRMLAGIGRVAPRSALVSALAARLVPTMRRDARAIAETARLRGVGLTTGSRMQRARAAAALALPLVGSALERGLDAAEAMAARGYGEGHRTRLPERPRDAGEKVTLVVSALLAGVVAWAIAAGATGFTFYPVLGPVLTWQSLLLSMAVLVALVVAAVALSRTGARPSGVGRPDSP
;
A
#
# COMPACT_ATOMS: atom_id res chain seq x y z
N MET A 1 -1.41 12.57 1.90
CA MET A 1 -1.87 13.94 2.22
C MET A 1 -0.83 15.00 1.86
N VAL A 2 0.43 14.90 2.32
CA VAL A 2 1.51 15.85 1.96
C VAL A 2 1.66 16.03 0.44
N SER A 3 1.60 14.94 -0.33
CA SER A 3 1.69 15.01 -1.80
C SER A 3 0.51 15.73 -2.47
N ALA A 4 -0.71 15.63 -1.93
CA ALA A 4 -1.89 16.29 -2.50
C ALA A 4 -1.90 17.80 -2.21
N ILE A 5 -1.45 18.20 -1.02
CA ILE A 5 -1.24 19.61 -0.64
C ILE A 5 -0.15 20.23 -1.51
N GLY A 6 0.94 19.50 -1.76
CA GLY A 6 2.01 19.95 -2.66
C GLY A 6 1.52 20.20 -4.08
N VAL A 7 0.71 19.29 -4.65
CA VAL A 7 0.12 19.47 -5.98
C VAL A 7 -0.83 20.67 -6.01
N PHE A 8 -1.68 20.82 -5.00
CA PHE A 8 -2.62 21.95 -4.91
C PHE A 8 -1.90 23.31 -4.85
N LEU A 9 -0.79 23.40 -4.11
CA LEU A 9 -0.04 24.65 -3.94
C LEU A 9 0.92 24.95 -5.11
N LEU A 10 1.47 23.93 -5.76
CA LEU A 10 2.41 24.13 -6.87
C LEU A 10 1.72 24.42 -8.19
N THR A 11 0.51 23.88 -8.42
CA THR A 11 -0.23 24.08 -9.68
C THR A 11 -0.45 25.57 -10.01
N PRO A 12 -0.96 26.42 -9.10
CA PRO A 12 -1.17 27.85 -9.39
C PRO A 12 0.10 28.71 -9.36
N LEU A 13 1.25 28.17 -8.94
CA LEU A 13 2.52 28.92 -8.88
C LEU A 13 3.39 28.72 -10.13
N VAL A 14 3.07 27.72 -10.95
CA VAL A 14 3.86 27.29 -12.11
C VAL A 14 3.14 27.59 -13.43
N SER A 15 1.81 27.73 -13.44
CA SER A 15 1.08 28.26 -14.58
C SER A 15 0.51 29.64 -14.23
N GLY A 16 0.54 30.55 -15.20
CA GLY A 16 -0.07 31.89 -15.11
C GLY A 16 -0.57 32.26 -16.50
N GLN A 17 -1.55 31.51 -17.00
CA GLN A 17 -2.17 31.74 -18.31
C GLN A 17 -3.70 31.55 -18.27
N GLY A 18 -4.33 31.80 -17.11
CA GLY A 18 -5.78 31.91 -17.01
C GLY A 18 -6.26 33.33 -17.37
N ASP A 19 -7.46 33.42 -17.94
CA ASP A 19 -8.04 34.68 -18.44
C ASP A 19 -8.62 35.57 -17.31
N LEU A 20 -8.83 35.00 -16.11
CA LEU A 20 -9.36 35.70 -14.93
C LEU A 20 -8.31 35.79 -13.81
N VAL A 21 -7.54 36.88 -13.81
CA VAL A 21 -6.50 37.15 -12.81
C VAL A 21 -7.11 37.73 -11.53
N ILE A 22 -6.90 37.06 -10.38
CA ILE A 22 -7.42 37.49 -9.07
C ILE A 22 -6.37 38.32 -8.30
N VAL A 23 -5.10 37.92 -8.35
CA VAL A 23 -3.99 38.60 -7.66
C VAL A 23 -2.73 38.50 -8.51
N ASP A 24 -2.03 39.63 -8.68
CA ASP A 24 -0.73 39.73 -9.34
C ASP A 24 0.36 40.02 -8.28
N ILE A 25 1.35 39.14 -8.17
CA ILE A 25 2.46 39.21 -7.23
C ILE A 25 3.77 39.24 -8.03
N PRO A 26 4.57 40.31 -7.98
CA PRO A 26 5.82 40.37 -8.73
C PRO A 26 6.85 39.40 -8.14
N VAL A 27 7.09 38.27 -8.83
CA VAL A 27 8.12 37.27 -8.47
C VAL A 27 9.09 37.05 -9.65
N PRO A 28 10.37 36.70 -9.39
CA PRO A 28 11.33 36.46 -10.45
C PRO A 28 11.07 35.14 -11.20
N PRO A 29 11.50 35.02 -12.49
CA PRO A 29 11.33 33.80 -13.29
C PRO A 29 12.00 32.60 -12.60
N PRO A 30 11.42 31.39 -12.56
CA PRO A 30 10.40 30.80 -13.44
C PRO A 30 8.95 30.76 -12.91
N LEU A 31 8.64 31.53 -11.86
CA LEU A 31 7.32 31.54 -11.23
C LEU A 31 6.43 32.62 -11.87
N SER A 32 5.21 32.28 -12.24
CA SER A 32 4.20 33.26 -12.65
C SER A 32 3.57 33.88 -11.41
N GLY A 33 3.57 35.21 -11.36
CA GLY A 33 2.99 35.99 -10.26
C GLY A 33 1.47 36.04 -10.24
N GLU A 34 0.82 35.52 -11.27
CA GLU A 34 -0.60 35.63 -11.52
C GLU A 34 -1.32 34.37 -11.04
N VAL A 35 -2.17 34.49 -10.03
CA VAL A 35 -3.01 33.38 -9.54
C VAL A 35 -4.39 33.50 -10.20
N THR A 36 -4.75 32.52 -11.03
CA THR A 36 -6.04 32.50 -11.75
C THR A 36 -7.04 31.50 -11.16
N ALA A 37 -8.34 31.76 -11.34
CA ALA A 37 -9.40 30.92 -10.79
C ALA A 37 -9.40 29.50 -11.39
N GLU A 38 -9.07 29.42 -12.68
CA GLU A 38 -8.96 28.19 -13.47
C GLU A 38 -7.86 27.26 -12.93
N GLU A 39 -6.76 27.84 -12.45
CA GLU A 39 -5.63 27.10 -11.90
C GLU A 39 -5.91 26.56 -10.50
N ILE A 40 -6.67 27.31 -9.69
CA ILE A 40 -7.17 26.82 -8.41
C ILE A 40 -8.13 25.64 -8.62
N ALA A 41 -9.05 25.74 -9.61
CA ALA A 41 -9.98 24.66 -9.93
C ALA A 41 -9.26 23.42 -10.49
N ALA A 42 -8.27 23.61 -11.37
CA ALA A 42 -7.44 22.53 -11.90
C ALA A 42 -6.59 21.87 -10.82
N GLY A 43 -5.95 22.67 -9.95
CA GLY A 43 -5.19 22.19 -8.80
C GLY A 43 -6.06 21.42 -7.80
N ALA A 44 -7.28 21.89 -7.53
CA ALA A 44 -8.25 21.18 -6.70
C ALA A 44 -8.68 19.84 -7.32
N ALA A 45 -8.97 19.81 -8.61
CA ALA A 45 -9.31 18.57 -9.33
C ALA A 45 -8.14 17.57 -9.34
N ALA A 46 -6.90 18.03 -9.53
CA ALA A 46 -5.71 17.19 -9.48
C ALA A 46 -5.46 16.64 -8.07
N ALA A 47 -5.58 17.48 -7.03
CA ALA A 47 -5.45 17.05 -5.64
C ALA A 47 -6.51 16.01 -5.26
N LEU A 48 -7.75 16.21 -5.70
CA LEU A 48 -8.87 15.28 -5.50
C LEU A 48 -8.58 13.90 -6.12
N ARG A 49 -8.02 13.88 -7.34
CA ARG A 49 -7.62 12.63 -8.02
C ARG A 49 -6.54 11.87 -7.25
N VAL A 50 -5.52 12.56 -6.76
CA VAL A 50 -4.44 11.95 -5.96
C VAL A 50 -5.00 11.36 -4.66
N LEU A 51 -5.93 12.06 -4.00
CA LEU A 51 -6.59 11.52 -2.82
C LEU A 51 -7.43 10.29 -3.14
N ALA A 52 -8.16 10.29 -4.26
CA ALA A 52 -8.95 9.15 -4.70
C ALA A 52 -8.10 7.90 -4.99
N THR A 53 -6.95 8.05 -5.66
CA THR A 53 -6.06 6.91 -5.95
C THR A 53 -5.39 6.37 -4.69
N ILE A 54 -4.99 7.24 -3.77
CA ILE A 54 -4.46 6.83 -2.46
C ILE A 54 -5.53 6.09 -1.66
N ALA A 55 -6.78 6.58 -1.64
CA ALA A 55 -7.89 5.94 -0.95
C ALA A 55 -8.22 4.57 -1.56
N LEU A 56 -8.23 4.46 -2.89
CA LEU A 56 -8.40 3.18 -3.59
C LEU A 56 -7.29 2.20 -3.24
N ALA A 57 -6.03 2.62 -3.31
CA ALA A 57 -4.89 1.77 -2.95
C ALA A 57 -4.97 1.33 -1.47
N ALA A 58 -5.29 2.25 -0.55
CA ALA A 58 -5.47 1.94 0.86
C ALA A 58 -6.61 0.93 1.09
N ALA A 59 -7.74 1.09 0.38
CA ALA A 59 -8.85 0.15 0.43
C ALA A 59 -8.40 -1.24 -0.08
N LEU A 60 -7.72 -1.31 -1.22
CA LEU A 60 -7.21 -2.57 -1.77
C LEU A 60 -6.21 -3.25 -0.81
N PHE A 61 -5.28 -2.49 -0.21
CA PHE A 61 -4.30 -3.02 0.73
C PHE A 61 -4.91 -3.43 2.07
N ALA A 62 -5.96 -2.76 2.54
CA ALA A 62 -6.67 -3.14 3.77
C ALA A 62 -7.33 -4.53 3.66
N TRP A 63 -7.68 -4.95 2.44
CA TRP A 63 -8.23 -6.28 2.15
C TRP A 63 -7.21 -7.33 1.75
N ALA A 64 -5.97 -6.92 1.47
CA ALA A 64 -4.91 -7.81 1.05
C ALA A 64 -4.38 -8.61 2.24
N ASP A 65 -5.17 -9.60 2.69
CA ASP A 65 -4.74 -10.60 3.68
C ASP A 65 -3.58 -11.41 3.08
N PRO A 66 -2.34 -11.26 3.58
CA PRO A 66 -1.18 -11.95 3.01
C PRO A 66 -1.36 -13.47 3.04
N ASP A 67 -2.02 -13.99 4.07
CA ASP A 67 -2.30 -15.42 4.24
C ASP A 67 -3.21 -15.95 3.13
N ARG A 68 -4.25 -15.18 2.75
CA ARG A 68 -5.17 -15.57 1.67
C ARG A 68 -4.50 -15.44 0.30
N MET A 69 -3.64 -14.43 0.11
CA MET A 69 -2.85 -14.29 -1.12
C MET A 69 -1.91 -15.49 -1.30
N LEU A 70 -1.21 -15.89 -0.24
CA LEU A 70 -0.34 -17.07 -0.24
C LEU A 70 -1.14 -18.36 -0.48
N ALA A 71 -2.33 -18.50 0.12
CA ALA A 71 -3.21 -19.64 -0.11
C ALA A 71 -3.67 -19.73 -1.58
N GLY A 72 -3.98 -18.58 -2.20
CA GLY A 72 -4.29 -18.47 -3.63
C GLY A 72 -3.11 -18.93 -4.51
N ILE A 73 -1.90 -18.44 -4.24
CA ILE A 73 -0.68 -18.89 -4.95
C ILE A 73 -0.47 -20.40 -4.75
N GLY A 74 -0.77 -20.93 -3.56
CA GLY A 74 -0.68 -22.36 -3.28
C GLY A 74 -1.66 -23.23 -4.07
N ARG A 75 -2.64 -22.66 -4.77
CA ARG A 75 -3.50 -23.39 -5.72
C ARG A 75 -2.80 -23.59 -7.07
N VAL A 76 -2.06 -22.59 -7.54
CA VAL A 76 -1.38 -22.60 -8.85
C VAL A 76 0.04 -23.16 -8.74
N ALA A 77 0.80 -22.73 -7.74
CA ALA A 77 2.22 -23.03 -7.55
C ALA A 77 2.52 -23.42 -6.08
N PRO A 78 2.26 -24.68 -5.68
CA PRO A 78 2.34 -25.10 -4.28
C PRO A 78 3.75 -25.08 -3.69
N ARG A 79 4.79 -25.34 -4.50
CA ARG A 79 6.19 -25.26 -4.04
C ARG A 79 6.61 -23.81 -3.76
N SER A 80 6.28 -22.90 -4.67
CA SER A 80 6.57 -21.47 -4.49
C SER A 80 5.81 -20.90 -3.29
N ALA A 81 4.52 -21.25 -3.13
CA ALA A 81 3.73 -20.84 -1.99
C ALA A 81 4.30 -21.31 -0.64
N LEU A 82 4.84 -22.53 -0.58
CA LEU A 82 5.52 -23.04 0.61
C LEU A 82 6.73 -22.17 0.97
N VAL A 83 7.62 -21.92 0.00
CA VAL A 83 8.84 -21.13 0.24
C VAL A 83 8.46 -19.71 0.67
N SER A 84 7.47 -19.10 0.03
CA SER A 84 6.95 -17.78 0.41
C SER A 84 6.34 -17.78 1.81
N ALA A 85 5.55 -18.80 2.19
CA ALA A 85 4.97 -18.91 3.53
C ALA A 85 6.05 -19.11 4.61
N LEU A 86 7.07 -19.92 4.33
CA LEU A 86 8.21 -20.11 5.23
C LEU A 86 8.98 -18.80 5.41
N ALA A 87 9.25 -18.09 4.31
CA ALA A 87 9.89 -16.78 4.34
C ALA A 87 9.07 -15.77 5.15
N ALA A 88 7.76 -15.67 4.92
CA ALA A 88 6.87 -14.77 5.65
C ALA A 88 6.86 -15.05 7.16
N ARG A 89 6.89 -16.34 7.58
CA ARG A 89 7.01 -16.74 8.99
C ARG A 89 8.37 -16.40 9.58
N LEU A 90 9.45 -16.41 8.79
CA LEU A 90 10.80 -16.10 9.26
C LEU A 90 11.03 -14.60 9.50
N VAL A 91 10.29 -13.71 8.81
CA VAL A 91 10.41 -12.25 8.99
C VAL A 91 10.26 -11.81 10.46
N PRO A 92 9.19 -12.16 11.21
CA PRO A 92 9.04 -11.72 12.59
C PRO A 92 10.14 -12.28 13.51
N THR A 93 10.60 -13.51 13.31
CA THR A 93 11.70 -14.09 14.10
C THR A 93 13.03 -13.41 13.77
N MET A 94 13.36 -13.22 12.50
CA MET A 94 14.55 -12.48 12.07
C MET A 94 14.58 -11.06 12.62
N ARG A 95 13.43 -10.38 12.70
CA ARG A 95 13.34 -9.04 13.31
C ARG A 95 13.65 -9.06 14.81
N ARG A 96 13.28 -10.11 15.54
CA ARG A 96 13.61 -10.26 16.97
C ARG A 96 15.10 -10.53 17.14
N ASP A 97 15.64 -11.45 16.36
CA ASP A 97 17.06 -11.79 16.38
C ASP A 97 17.94 -10.61 15.99
N ALA A 98 17.57 -9.88 14.94
CA ALA A 98 18.30 -8.68 14.53
C ALA A 98 18.34 -7.63 15.66
N ARG A 99 17.26 -7.49 16.44
CA ARG A 99 17.23 -6.59 17.60
C ARG A 99 18.14 -7.08 18.72
N ALA A 100 18.07 -8.37 19.07
CA ALA A 100 18.92 -8.97 20.10
C ALA A 100 20.42 -8.90 19.73
N ILE A 101 20.75 -9.22 18.48
CA ILE A 101 22.12 -9.11 17.94
C ILE A 101 22.58 -7.65 17.96
N ALA A 102 21.73 -6.70 17.55
CA ALA A 102 22.08 -5.27 17.59
C ALA A 102 22.23 -4.72 19.02
N GLU A 103 21.52 -5.27 20.00
CA GLU A 103 21.65 -4.90 21.41
C GLU A 103 22.93 -5.47 22.01
N THR A 104 23.23 -6.75 21.80
CA THR A 104 24.50 -7.37 22.24
C THR A 104 25.72 -6.70 21.61
N ALA A 105 25.65 -6.31 20.33
CA ALA A 105 26.71 -5.57 19.67
C ALA A 105 26.93 -4.19 20.30
N ARG A 106 25.84 -3.49 20.69
CA ARG A 106 25.94 -2.21 21.41
C ARG A 106 26.60 -2.37 22.77
N LEU A 107 26.29 -3.42 23.51
CA LEU A 107 26.95 -3.74 24.79
C LEU A 107 28.46 -4.02 24.62
N ARG A 108 28.86 -4.55 23.46
CA ARG A 108 30.28 -4.76 23.07
C ARG A 108 30.96 -3.50 22.53
N GLY A 109 30.31 -2.34 22.59
CA GLY A 109 30.87 -1.07 22.14
C GLY A 109 30.78 -0.81 20.63
N VAL A 110 30.00 -1.61 19.88
CA VAL A 110 29.79 -1.36 18.45
C VAL A 110 28.87 -0.15 18.24
N GLY A 111 29.44 0.94 17.71
CA GLY A 111 28.72 2.17 17.42
C GLY A 111 27.82 2.06 16.18
N LEU A 112 26.59 1.59 16.34
CA LEU A 112 25.61 1.49 15.23
C LEU A 112 25.00 2.84 14.82
N THR A 113 24.91 3.78 15.77
CA THR A 113 24.29 5.09 15.59
C THR A 113 25.30 6.24 15.53
N THR A 114 26.56 5.97 15.89
CA THR A 114 27.62 6.97 16.07
C THR A 114 28.65 6.86 14.94
N GLY A 115 29.30 7.98 14.58
CA GLY A 115 30.33 8.01 13.55
C GLY A 115 29.81 8.29 12.13
N SER A 116 30.70 8.13 11.14
CA SER A 116 30.42 8.41 9.73
C SER A 116 29.47 7.38 9.11
N ARG A 117 28.79 7.73 8.01
CA ARG A 117 27.88 6.80 7.29
C ARG A 117 28.58 5.49 6.93
N MET A 118 29.86 5.54 6.55
CA MET A 118 30.68 4.37 6.22
C MET A 118 30.95 3.48 7.43
N GLN A 119 31.25 4.07 8.60
CA GLN A 119 31.46 3.32 9.83
C GLN A 119 30.19 2.59 10.28
N ARG A 120 29.02 3.25 10.20
CA ARG A 120 27.73 2.63 10.50
C ARG A 120 27.40 1.49 9.56
N ALA A 121 27.67 1.65 8.27
CA ALA A 121 27.45 0.60 7.27
C ALA A 121 28.31 -0.64 7.55
N ARG A 122 29.60 -0.46 7.85
CA ARG A 122 30.49 -1.58 8.23
C ARG A 122 30.05 -2.26 9.52
N ALA A 123 29.64 -1.48 10.52
CA ALA A 123 29.13 -2.01 11.78
C ALA A 123 27.84 -2.81 11.59
N ALA A 124 26.91 -2.34 10.74
CA ALA A 124 25.70 -3.06 10.38
C ALA A 124 26.00 -4.34 9.58
N ALA A 125 26.97 -4.30 8.66
CA ALA A 125 27.39 -5.47 7.89
C ALA A 125 27.96 -6.57 8.79
N ALA A 126 28.67 -6.23 9.86
CA ALA A 126 29.16 -7.20 10.84
C ALA A 126 28.04 -7.97 11.57
N LEU A 127 26.84 -7.38 11.68
CA LEU A 127 25.66 -8.05 12.26
C LEU A 127 24.95 -8.98 11.27
N ALA A 128 25.22 -8.85 9.97
CA ALA A 128 24.56 -9.66 8.95
C ALA A 128 24.97 -11.13 9.05
N LEU A 129 26.26 -11.41 9.29
CA LEU A 129 26.77 -12.78 9.36
C LEU A 129 26.11 -13.63 10.46
N PRO A 130 26.03 -13.21 11.74
CA PRO A 130 25.34 -13.98 12.77
C PRO A 130 23.82 -14.07 12.51
N LEU A 131 23.21 -13.03 11.92
CA LEU A 131 21.79 -13.06 11.56
C LEU A 131 21.53 -14.11 10.46
N VAL A 132 22.36 -14.15 9.43
CA VAL A 132 22.27 -15.16 8.35
C VAL A 132 22.51 -16.56 8.91
N GLY A 133 23.48 -16.73 9.82
CA GLY A 133 23.71 -18.00 10.52
C GLY A 133 22.44 -18.51 11.22
N SER A 134 21.82 -17.66 12.04
CA SER A 134 20.57 -18.00 12.74
C SER A 134 19.39 -18.29 11.79
N ALA A 135 19.37 -17.67 10.61
CA ALA A 135 18.36 -17.92 9.60
C ALA A 135 18.57 -19.26 8.88
N LEU A 136 19.81 -19.61 8.58
CA LEU A 136 20.18 -20.89 7.96
C LEU A 136 19.89 -22.06 8.89
N GLU A 137 20.25 -21.94 10.17
CA GLU A 137 19.96 -22.96 11.18
C GLU A 137 18.46 -23.27 11.26
N ARG A 138 17.62 -22.23 11.41
CA ARG A 138 16.16 -22.40 11.37
C ARG A 138 15.62 -22.96 10.05
N GLY A 139 16.27 -22.66 8.94
CA GLY A 139 15.92 -23.21 7.63
C GLY A 139 16.19 -24.70 7.56
N LEU A 140 17.34 -25.15 8.10
CA LEU A 140 17.72 -26.55 8.21
C LEU A 140 16.78 -27.30 9.17
N ASP A 141 16.50 -26.74 10.34
CA ASP A 141 15.53 -27.31 11.30
C ASP A 141 14.16 -27.50 10.67
N ALA A 142 13.70 -26.49 9.90
CA ALA A 142 12.43 -26.56 9.20
C ALA A 142 12.45 -27.64 8.09
N ALA A 143 13.55 -27.78 7.36
CA ALA A 143 13.70 -28.80 6.32
C ALA A 143 13.71 -30.22 6.92
N GLU A 144 14.46 -30.44 8.01
CA GLU A 144 14.50 -31.71 8.72
C GLU A 144 13.12 -32.07 9.30
N ALA A 145 12.44 -31.11 9.93
CA ALA A 145 11.09 -31.31 10.45
C ALA A 145 10.06 -31.60 9.33
N MET A 146 10.23 -31.02 8.15
CA MET A 146 9.39 -31.33 6.98
C MET A 146 9.66 -32.75 6.47
N ALA A 147 10.92 -33.15 6.36
CA ALA A 147 11.31 -34.50 5.94
C ALA A 147 10.78 -35.56 6.92
N ALA A 148 10.94 -35.34 8.23
CA ALA A 148 10.44 -36.24 9.29
C ALA A 148 8.91 -36.40 9.27
N ARG A 149 8.17 -35.42 8.75
CA ARG A 149 6.70 -35.46 8.58
C ARG A 149 6.25 -36.04 7.24
N GLY A 150 7.17 -36.56 6.42
CA GLY A 150 6.87 -37.10 5.09
C GLY A 150 6.52 -36.03 4.06
N TYR A 151 7.04 -34.80 4.19
CA TYR A 151 6.75 -33.75 3.22
C TYR A 151 7.28 -34.13 1.82
N GLY A 152 6.37 -34.31 0.87
CA GLY A 152 6.71 -34.77 -0.49
C GLY A 152 6.27 -36.21 -0.76
N GLU A 153 5.84 -36.94 0.27
CA GLU A 153 5.29 -38.28 0.15
C GLU A 153 3.75 -38.22 0.14
N GLY A 154 3.14 -38.89 -0.85
CA GLY A 154 1.67 -39.03 -0.95
C GLY A 154 0.89 -37.82 -1.48
N HIS A 155 -0.44 -37.95 -1.42
CA HIS A 155 -1.38 -36.91 -1.86
C HIS A 155 -1.53 -35.83 -0.80
N ARG A 156 -1.44 -34.56 -1.22
CA ARG A 156 -1.57 -33.41 -0.32
C ARG A 156 -3.04 -33.06 -0.08
N THR A 157 -3.41 -32.90 1.18
CA THR A 157 -4.68 -32.32 1.60
C THR A 157 -4.47 -30.86 2.04
N ARG A 158 -5.53 -30.05 1.98
CA ARG A 158 -5.49 -28.62 2.33
C ARG A 158 -6.30 -28.40 3.60
N LEU A 159 -5.78 -27.56 4.49
CA LEU A 159 -6.55 -27.10 5.64
C LEU A 159 -7.68 -26.18 5.16
N PRO A 160 -8.93 -26.32 5.64
CA PRO A 160 -10.04 -25.44 5.26
C PRO A 160 -9.74 -23.98 5.61
N GLU A 161 -9.91 -23.09 4.64
CA GLU A 161 -9.82 -21.64 4.86
C GLU A 161 -11.10 -21.10 5.48
N ARG A 162 -11.01 -20.03 6.29
CA ARG A 162 -12.20 -19.37 6.85
C ARG A 162 -13.10 -18.84 5.71
N PRO A 163 -14.41 -19.16 5.70
CA PRO A 163 -15.32 -18.62 4.70
C PRO A 163 -15.37 -17.10 4.79
N ARG A 164 -15.43 -16.45 3.63
CA ARG A 164 -15.60 -14.99 3.55
C ARG A 164 -16.98 -14.60 4.06
N ASP A 165 -17.02 -13.59 4.91
CA ASP A 165 -18.28 -13.01 5.37
C ASP A 165 -19.01 -12.33 4.20
N ALA A 166 -20.33 -12.16 4.30
CA ALA A 166 -21.13 -11.51 3.27
C ALA A 166 -20.67 -10.05 3.05
N GLY A 167 -20.34 -9.32 4.12
CA GLY A 167 -19.79 -7.97 4.04
C GLY A 167 -18.43 -7.92 3.32
N GLU A 168 -17.60 -8.94 3.51
CA GLU A 168 -16.30 -9.08 2.84
C GLU A 168 -16.45 -9.33 1.34
N LYS A 169 -17.43 -10.16 0.94
CA LYS A 169 -17.74 -10.37 -0.49
C LYS A 169 -18.27 -9.13 -1.18
N VAL A 170 -19.23 -8.42 -0.57
CA VAL A 170 -19.82 -7.20 -1.15
C VAL A 170 -18.74 -6.16 -1.39
N THR A 171 -17.86 -5.96 -0.40
CA THR A 171 -16.84 -4.92 -0.52
C THR A 171 -15.77 -5.25 -1.56
N LEU A 172 -15.41 -6.53 -1.69
CA LEU A 172 -14.51 -7.00 -2.75
C LEU A 172 -15.11 -6.74 -4.14
N VAL A 173 -16.40 -7.04 -4.33
CA VAL A 173 -17.06 -6.81 -5.61
C VAL A 173 -17.15 -5.32 -5.94
N VAL A 174 -17.54 -4.49 -4.97
CA VAL A 174 -17.64 -3.02 -5.16
C VAL A 174 -16.28 -2.41 -5.49
N SER A 175 -15.23 -2.77 -4.74
CA SER A 175 -13.88 -2.24 -4.99
C SER A 175 -13.29 -2.70 -6.32
N ALA A 176 -13.50 -3.97 -6.71
CA ALA A 176 -13.06 -4.48 -8.01
C ALA A 176 -13.79 -3.81 -9.19
N LEU A 177 -15.10 -3.58 -9.07
CA LEU A 177 -15.87 -2.83 -10.07
C LEU A 177 -15.38 -1.39 -10.21
N LEU A 178 -15.13 -0.69 -9.09
CA LEU A 178 -14.60 0.67 -9.11
C LEU A 178 -13.21 0.73 -9.74
N ALA A 179 -12.31 -0.22 -9.43
CA ALA A 179 -11.01 -0.32 -10.08
C ALA A 179 -11.13 -0.58 -11.58
N GLY A 180 -12.08 -1.42 -12.00
CA GLY A 180 -12.40 -1.68 -13.41
C GLY A 180 -12.93 -0.44 -14.14
N VAL A 181 -13.80 0.35 -13.50
CA VAL A 181 -14.31 1.62 -14.05
C VAL A 181 -13.18 2.63 -14.23
N VAL A 182 -12.27 2.74 -13.26
CA VAL A 182 -11.09 3.62 -13.37
C VAL A 182 -10.17 3.15 -14.49
N ALA A 183 -9.85 1.86 -14.58
CA ALA A 183 -9.02 1.30 -15.63
C ALA A 183 -9.65 1.49 -17.03
N TRP A 184 -10.97 1.32 -17.13
CA TRP A 184 -11.72 1.59 -18.36
C TRP A 184 -11.72 3.06 -18.73
N ALA A 185 -11.89 3.98 -17.76
CA ALA A 185 -11.82 5.42 -18.00
C ALA A 185 -10.43 5.87 -18.50
N ILE A 186 -9.35 5.25 -17.99
CA ILE A 186 -7.99 5.46 -18.48
C ILE A 186 -7.84 4.91 -19.92
N ALA A 187 -8.29 3.68 -20.16
CA ALA A 187 -8.19 3.02 -21.46
C ALA A 187 -9.05 3.68 -22.56
N ALA A 188 -10.21 4.24 -22.19
CA ALA A 188 -11.11 4.95 -23.10
C ALA A 188 -10.59 6.34 -23.51
N GLY A 189 -9.41 6.76 -23.03
CA GLY A 189 -8.86 8.08 -23.35
C GLY A 189 -9.66 9.24 -22.77
N ALA A 190 -10.66 8.97 -21.91
CA ALA A 190 -11.45 9.97 -21.20
C ALA A 190 -10.61 10.75 -20.15
N THR A 191 -9.38 10.29 -19.90
CA THR A 191 -8.34 11.01 -19.17
C THR A 191 -7.31 11.65 -20.09
N GLY A 192 -7.73 12.13 -21.26
CA GLY A 192 -6.95 13.06 -22.06
C GLY A 192 -6.74 14.35 -21.25
N PHE A 193 -5.66 14.41 -20.47
CA PHE A 193 -5.25 15.62 -19.77
C PHE A 193 -4.47 16.47 -20.77
N THR A 194 -5.18 17.17 -21.65
CA THR A 194 -4.56 18.16 -22.53
C THR A 194 -4.08 19.30 -21.63
N PHE A 195 -2.77 19.48 -21.54
CA PHE A 195 -2.06 20.46 -20.71
C PHE A 195 -2.36 21.94 -21.10
N TYR A 196 -3.35 22.16 -21.97
CA TYR A 196 -3.74 23.46 -22.50
C TYR A 196 -5.16 23.81 -22.03
N PRO A 197 -5.35 24.87 -21.22
CA PRO A 197 -6.66 25.32 -20.82
C PRO A 197 -7.26 26.16 -21.95
N VAL A 198 -8.10 25.54 -22.76
CA VAL A 198 -9.26 26.24 -23.32
C VAL A 198 -10.48 25.62 -22.65
N LEU A 199 -11.41 26.47 -22.21
CA LEU A 199 -12.61 26.21 -21.37
C LEU A 199 -13.60 25.11 -21.87
N GLY A 200 -13.20 24.22 -22.78
CA GLY A 200 -14.05 23.22 -23.42
C GLY A 200 -14.17 21.86 -22.72
N PRO A 201 -13.09 21.13 -22.33
CA PRO A 201 -13.27 19.72 -21.96
C PRO A 201 -13.16 19.41 -20.46
N VAL A 202 -12.42 20.20 -19.69
CA VAL A 202 -12.03 19.83 -18.30
C VAL A 202 -13.15 20.12 -17.28
N LEU A 203 -14.08 21.00 -17.60
CA LEU A 203 -15.28 21.32 -16.81
C LEU A 203 -16.55 20.66 -17.37
N THR A 204 -16.45 19.49 -18.00
CA THR A 204 -17.64 18.70 -18.26
C THR A 204 -18.17 18.16 -16.94
N TRP A 205 -19.36 18.58 -16.52
CA TRP A 205 -20.09 18.13 -15.32
C TRP A 205 -20.05 16.61 -15.12
N GLN A 206 -19.97 15.85 -16.21
CA GLN A 206 -19.85 14.39 -16.25
C GLN A 206 -18.54 13.85 -15.63
N SER A 207 -17.38 14.49 -15.88
CA SER A 207 -16.08 14.02 -15.36
C SER A 207 -15.92 14.31 -13.86
N LEU A 208 -16.50 15.43 -13.39
CA LEU A 208 -16.58 15.80 -11.98
C LEU A 208 -17.55 14.91 -11.21
N LEU A 209 -18.73 14.63 -11.77
CA LEU A 209 -19.70 13.72 -11.16
C LEU A 209 -19.16 12.29 -11.06
N LEU A 210 -18.45 11.78 -12.06
CA LEU A 210 -17.85 10.45 -12.01
C LEU A 210 -16.74 10.38 -10.94
N SER A 211 -15.90 11.41 -10.85
CA SER A 211 -14.84 11.49 -9.84
C SER A 211 -15.42 11.61 -8.42
N MET A 212 -16.47 12.42 -8.25
CA MET A 212 -17.17 12.61 -6.98
C MET A 212 -17.97 11.36 -6.57
N ALA A 213 -18.66 10.70 -7.51
CA ALA A 213 -19.41 9.48 -7.26
C ALA A 213 -18.50 8.31 -6.88
N VAL A 214 -17.34 8.19 -7.53
CA VAL A 214 -16.30 7.20 -7.18
C VAL A 214 -15.74 7.48 -5.79
N LEU A 215 -15.52 8.75 -5.42
CA LEU A 215 -15.08 9.14 -4.07
C LEU A 215 -16.12 8.85 -3.00
N VAL A 216 -17.38 9.19 -3.23
CA VAL A 216 -18.47 8.92 -2.29
C VAL A 216 -18.67 7.41 -2.13
N ALA A 217 -18.60 6.63 -3.21
CA ALA A 217 -18.68 5.17 -3.14
C ALA A 217 -17.49 4.55 -2.36
N LEU A 218 -16.27 5.07 -2.54
CA LEU A 218 -15.07 4.63 -1.83
C LEU A 218 -15.11 4.97 -0.33
N VAL A 219 -15.57 6.17 0.02
CA VAL A 219 -15.71 6.59 1.43
C VAL A 219 -16.83 5.80 2.11
N VAL A 220 -17.95 5.56 1.42
CA VAL A 220 -19.06 4.75 1.97
C VAL A 220 -18.64 3.29 2.16
N ALA A 221 -17.86 2.71 1.25
CA ALA A 221 -17.31 1.36 1.41
C ALA A 221 -16.30 1.29 2.58
N ALA A 222 -15.42 2.29 2.73
CA ALA A 222 -14.46 2.35 3.82
C ALA A 222 -15.12 2.59 5.20
N VAL A 223 -16.19 3.37 5.27
CA VAL A 223 -16.96 3.63 6.51
C VAL A 223 -17.87 2.46 6.87
N ALA A 224 -18.43 1.74 5.89
CA ALA A 224 -19.17 0.51 6.15
C ALA A 224 -18.27 -0.55 6.80
N LEU A 225 -16.99 -0.58 6.41
CA LEU A 225 -15.98 -1.49 6.93
C LEU A 225 -15.52 -1.21 8.36
N SER A 226 -15.36 0.06 8.73
CA SER A 226 -15.00 0.44 10.10
C SER A 226 -16.10 0.08 11.10
N ARG A 227 -17.36 0.02 10.65
CA ARG A 227 -18.50 -0.42 11.47
C ARG A 227 -18.59 -1.94 11.63
N THR A 228 -18.13 -2.72 10.66
CA THR A 228 -18.07 -4.19 10.77
C THR A 228 -16.86 -4.70 11.54
N GLY A 229 -15.77 -3.92 11.62
CA GLY A 229 -14.56 -4.24 12.37
C GLY A 229 -14.66 -4.05 13.89
N ALA A 230 -15.76 -3.49 14.41
CA ALA A 230 -15.99 -3.26 15.84
C ALA A 230 -16.63 -4.44 16.57
N ARG A 231 -16.55 -5.67 16.05
CA ARG A 231 -16.81 -6.87 16.85
C ARG A 231 -15.46 -7.44 17.30
N PRO A 232 -15.09 -7.28 18.59
CA PRO A 232 -13.90 -7.94 19.11
C PRO A 232 -14.04 -9.44 18.82
N SER A 233 -13.07 -9.98 18.10
CA SER A 233 -12.87 -11.42 17.96
C SER A 233 -12.90 -11.99 19.38
N GLY A 234 -13.99 -12.71 19.67
CA GLY A 234 -14.21 -13.32 20.97
C GLY A 234 -12.97 -14.07 21.41
N VAL A 235 -12.52 -13.72 22.61
CA VAL A 235 -11.64 -14.50 23.46
C VAL A 235 -11.99 -15.98 23.33
N GLY A 236 -10.95 -16.80 23.20
CA GLY A 236 -11.03 -18.22 22.92
C GLY A 236 -12.11 -18.92 23.74
N ARG A 237 -12.90 -19.76 23.04
CA ARG A 237 -13.52 -20.89 23.71
C ARG A 237 -12.37 -21.79 24.17
N PRO A 238 -12.20 -22.02 25.49
CA PRO A 238 -11.39 -23.14 25.93
C PRO A 238 -12.13 -24.41 25.53
N ASP A 239 -11.37 -25.33 24.94
CA ASP A 239 -11.78 -26.73 24.81
C ASP A 239 -12.21 -27.25 26.19
N SER A 240 -13.29 -28.04 26.23
CA SER A 240 -13.28 -29.48 26.60
C SER A 240 -14.44 -29.70 27.59
N PRO A 241 -14.84 -30.94 27.95
CA PRO A 241 -14.19 -32.24 27.75
C PRO A 241 -14.56 -32.99 26.47
#